data_AF-A0A9D6FW30-F1
#
_entry.id   AF-A0A9D6FW30-F1
#
_cell.length_a   1.000
_cell.length_b   1.000
_cell.length_c   1.000
_cell.angle_alpha   90.00
_cell.angle_beta   90.00
_cell.angle_gamma   90.00
#
_symmetry.space_group_name_H-M   'P 1'
#
loop_
_entity.id
_entity.type
_entity.pdbx_description
1 polymer ?
#
loop_
_entity_poly.entity_id
_entity_poly.type
_entity_poly.pdbx_seq_one_letter_code
_entity_poly.pdbx_strand_id
1 'polypeptide(L)'
;MKDARAGKGRRRAIPRFRTVEEESAFWDTQSPLDVGDWMAVPYEQVCEDLGARQGAKRAVTLRMERELLDRLKRAARHHGLRYQALAREILWQSLTRRAE
;
A
#
# COMPACT_ATOMS: atom_id res chain seq x y z
N MET A 1 10.29 36.62 -7.99
CA MET A 1 10.09 37.21 -6.65
C MET A 1 8.60 37.25 -6.37
N LYS A 2 8.21 36.86 -5.15
CA LYS A 2 6.86 36.71 -4.59
C LYS A 2 6.14 35.38 -4.82
N ASP A 3 6.48 34.47 -3.91
CA ASP A 3 5.61 33.46 -3.31
C ASP A 3 4.20 34.00 -3.06
N ALA A 4 3.20 33.33 -3.62
CA ALA A 4 1.82 33.43 -3.13
C ALA A 4 1.56 32.16 -2.29
N ARG A 5 1.83 32.25 -0.99
CA ARG A 5 1.38 31.25 -0.01
C ARG A 5 -0.15 31.24 -0.05
N ALA A 6 -0.73 30.23 -0.70
CA ALA A 6 -2.15 29.93 -0.58
C ALA A 6 -2.46 29.67 0.90
N GLY A 7 -3.38 30.45 1.44
CA GLY A 7 -3.72 30.45 2.87
C GLY A 7 -4.13 29.07 3.36
N LYS A 8 -3.55 28.64 4.48
CA LYS A 8 -3.95 27.43 5.21
C LYS A 8 -5.33 27.66 5.82
N GLY A 9 -6.38 27.39 5.04
CA GLY A 9 -7.75 27.31 5.54
C GLY A 9 -7.82 26.27 6.65
N ARG A 10 -8.44 26.60 7.79
CA ARG A 10 -8.71 25.64 8.86
C ARG A 10 -9.67 24.58 8.30
N ARG A 11 -9.16 23.37 8.03
CA ARG A 11 -10.02 22.22 7.70
C ARG A 11 -10.96 21.96 8.87
N ARG A 12 -12.26 21.87 8.60
CA ARG A 12 -13.29 21.66 9.64
C ARG A 12 -13.22 20.22 10.13
N ALA A 13 -13.37 19.96 11.42
CA ALA A 13 -13.40 18.60 11.94
C ALA A 13 -14.62 17.83 11.40
N ILE A 14 -14.50 16.51 11.23
CA ILE A 14 -15.63 15.64 10.87
C ILE A 14 -16.60 15.60 12.06
N PRO A 15 -17.89 15.97 11.90
CA PRO A 15 -18.88 15.89 12.97
C PRO A 15 -19.16 14.45 13.43
N ARG A 16 -19.75 14.28 14.61
CA ARG A 16 -20.31 12.99 15.04
C ARG A 16 -21.77 12.92 14.62
N PHE A 17 -22.09 11.98 13.74
CA PHE A 17 -23.46 11.73 13.29
C PHE A 17 -24.16 10.75 14.23
N ARG A 18 -25.45 10.95 14.48
CA ARG A 18 -26.26 10.04 15.31
C ARG A 18 -26.92 8.96 14.47
N THR A 19 -27.14 9.24 13.18
CA THR A 19 -27.83 8.37 12.23
C THR A 19 -27.12 8.39 10.88
N VAL A 20 -27.32 7.35 10.07
CA VAL A 20 -26.71 7.23 8.73
C VAL A 20 -27.30 8.27 7.78
N GLU A 21 -28.58 8.60 7.93
CA GLU A 21 -29.29 9.59 7.12
C GLU A 21 -28.73 11.00 7.33
N GLU A 22 -28.37 11.34 8.59
CA GLU A 22 -27.72 12.62 8.94
C GLU A 22 -26.32 12.72 8.31
N GLU A 23 -25.57 11.61 8.32
CA GLU A 23 -24.26 11.53 7.68
C GLU A 23 -24.37 11.69 6.16
N SER A 24 -25.32 10.99 5.52
CA SER A 24 -25.53 11.08 4.08
C SER A 24 -25.87 12.52 3.65
N ALA A 25 -26.83 13.16 4.35
CA ALA A 25 -27.23 14.52 4.06
C ALA A 25 -26.08 15.54 4.25
N PHE A 26 -25.17 15.28 5.19
CA PHE A 26 -23.96 16.08 5.35
C PHE A 26 -23.03 15.93 4.14
N TRP A 27 -22.75 14.70 3.69
CA TRP A 27 -21.86 14.44 2.56
C TRP A 27 -22.43 14.86 1.20
N ASP A 28 -23.76 14.96 1.07
CA ASP A 28 -24.39 15.53 -0.13
C ASP A 28 -24.04 17.01 -0.33
N THR A 29 -23.69 17.73 0.74
CA THR A 29 -23.42 19.18 0.70
C THR A 29 -21.96 19.55 0.93
N GLN A 30 -21.17 18.67 1.55
CA GLN A 30 -19.79 18.95 1.93
C GLN A 30 -18.80 18.10 1.14
N SER A 31 -17.78 18.73 0.59
CA SER A 31 -16.66 18.02 -0.04
C SER A 31 -15.79 17.33 1.02
N PRO A 32 -15.46 16.03 0.83
CA PRO A 32 -14.51 15.34 1.68
C PRO A 32 -13.16 16.06 1.79
N LEU A 33 -12.69 16.75 0.75
CA LEU A 33 -11.39 17.43 0.77
C LEU A 33 -11.34 18.63 1.74
N ASP A 34 -12.50 19.17 2.11
CA ASP A 34 -12.64 20.38 2.93
C ASP A 34 -13.00 20.08 4.41
N VAL A 35 -13.28 18.82 4.72
CA VAL A 35 -13.70 18.34 6.04
C VAL A 35 -12.78 17.20 6.49
N GLY A 36 -12.15 17.34 7.66
CA GLY A 36 -11.18 16.40 8.21
C GLY A 36 -9.74 16.82 7.95
N ASP A 37 -8.81 16.37 8.80
CA ASP A 37 -7.38 16.52 8.54
C ASP A 37 -6.81 15.22 7.98
N TRP A 38 -6.97 15.03 6.67
CA TRP A 38 -6.46 13.86 5.95
C TRP A 38 -4.94 13.70 6.01
N MET A 39 -4.22 14.78 6.37
CA MET A 39 -2.77 14.73 6.59
C MET A 39 -2.40 14.34 8.03
N ALA A 40 -3.38 14.29 8.95
CA ALA A 40 -3.18 13.85 10.33
C ALA A 40 -3.31 12.33 10.49
N VAL A 41 -3.85 11.61 9.50
CA VAL A 41 -3.80 10.15 9.47
C VAL A 41 -2.40 9.76 9.02
N PRO A 42 -1.58 9.10 9.88
CA PRO A 42 -0.27 8.65 9.48
C PRO A 42 -0.42 7.70 8.29
N TYR A 43 0.36 7.93 7.23
CA TYR A 43 0.41 7.06 6.06
C TYR A 43 0.66 5.59 6.45
N GLU A 44 1.42 5.40 7.53
CA GLU A 44 1.70 4.14 8.18
C GLU A 44 0.43 3.39 8.61
N GLN A 45 -0.55 4.09 9.19
CA GLN A 45 -1.80 3.52 9.68
C GLN A 45 -2.68 3.04 8.52
N VAL A 46 -2.79 3.86 7.47
CA VAL A 46 -3.53 3.48 6.23
C VAL A 46 -2.91 2.24 5.58
N CYS A 47 -1.58 2.13 5.58
CA CYS A 47 -0.87 0.99 5.00
C CYS A 47 -1.02 -0.30 5.81
N GLU A 48 -1.20 -0.21 7.12
CA GLU A 48 -1.47 -1.36 7.98
C GLU A 48 -2.91 -1.84 7.83
N ASP A 49 -3.89 -0.94 7.86
CA ASP A 49 -5.32 -1.25 7.72
C ASP A 49 -5.66 -1.87 6.36
N LEU A 50 -4.94 -1.47 5.30
CA LEU A 50 -5.09 -2.03 3.95
C LEU A 50 -4.27 -3.32 3.72
N GLY A 51 -3.58 -3.84 4.75
CA GLY A 51 -2.71 -5.02 4.62
C GLY A 51 -1.51 -4.83 3.68
N ALA A 52 -1.20 -3.58 3.31
CA ALA A 52 -0.15 -3.24 2.36
C ALA A 52 1.26 -3.44 2.97
N ARG A 53 1.37 -3.40 4.30
CA ARG A 53 2.58 -3.82 5.01
C ARG A 53 2.52 -5.30 5.38
N GLN A 54 2.89 -6.15 4.43
CA GLN A 54 3.47 -7.46 4.78
C GLN A 54 4.63 -7.20 5.75
N GLY A 55 4.63 -7.89 6.89
CA GLY A 55 5.59 -7.66 7.99
C GLY A 55 7.06 -7.57 7.55
N ALA A 56 7.91 -7.03 8.43
CA ALA A 56 9.31 -6.75 8.13
C ALA A 56 10.01 -7.94 7.42
N LYS A 57 10.47 -7.71 6.19
CA LYS A 57 11.14 -8.72 5.37
C LYS A 57 12.53 -9.00 5.94
N ARG A 58 12.86 -10.27 6.15
CA ARG A 58 14.22 -10.69 6.53
C ARG A 58 15.02 -11.02 5.28
N ALA A 59 16.27 -10.55 5.23
CA ALA A 59 17.19 -10.93 4.17
C ALA A 59 17.65 -12.37 4.36
N VAL A 60 17.66 -13.15 3.29
CA VAL A 60 18.18 -14.51 3.24
C VAL A 60 19.17 -14.60 2.10
N THR A 61 20.31 -15.24 2.35
CA THR A 61 21.30 -15.58 1.32
C THR A 61 21.17 -17.06 1.00
N LEU A 62 20.84 -17.39 -0.25
CA LEU A 62 20.77 -18.77 -0.73
C LEU A 62 21.90 -19.01 -1.74
N ARG A 63 22.63 -20.12 -1.58
CA ARG A 63 23.54 -20.62 -2.62
C ARG A 63 22.75 -21.52 -3.55
N MET A 64 22.94 -21.34 -4.85
CA MET A 64 22.29 -22.13 -5.90
C MET A 64 23.24 -22.26 -7.10
N GLU A 65 22.98 -23.23 -7.96
CA GLU A 65 23.73 -23.43 -9.20
C GLU A 65 23.60 -22.19 -10.09
N ARG A 66 24.70 -21.83 -10.76
CA ARG A 66 24.73 -20.67 -11.67
C ARG A 66 23.68 -20.79 -12.78
N GLU A 67 23.52 -21.98 -13.33
CA GLU A 67 22.55 -22.25 -14.40
C GLU A 67 21.11 -21.97 -13.95
N LEU A 68 20.76 -22.37 -12.71
CA LEU A 68 19.45 -22.12 -12.13
C LEU A 68 19.19 -20.63 -11.96
N LEU A 69 20.17 -19.88 -11.44
CA LEU A 69 20.07 -18.43 -11.30
C LEU A 69 19.88 -17.74 -12.66
N ASP A 70 20.60 -18.18 -13.69
CA ASP A 70 20.50 -17.62 -15.03
C ASP A 70 19.14 -17.93 -15.67
N ARG A 71 18.61 -19.15 -15.49
CA ARG A 71 17.26 -19.52 -15.93
C ARG A 71 16.20 -18.66 -15.25
N LEU A 72 16.30 -18.47 -13.94
CA LEU A 72 15.39 -17.63 -13.16
C LEU A 72 15.41 -16.17 -13.65
N LYS A 73 16.60 -15.60 -13.91
CA LYS A 73 16.74 -14.24 -14.45
C LYS A 73 16.10 -14.09 -15.83
N ARG A 74 16.27 -15.06 -16.71
CA ARG A 74 15.65 -15.06 -18.05
C ARG A 74 14.12 -15.11 -17.95
N ALA A 75 13.59 -16.02 -17.13
CA ALA A 75 12.15 -16.14 -16.89
C ALA A 75 11.57 -14.85 -16.31
N ALA A 76 12.22 -14.27 -15.30
CA ALA A 76 11.76 -13.03 -14.69
C ALA A 76 11.71 -11.87 -15.69
N ARG A 77 12.73 -11.75 -16.57
CA ARG A 77 12.76 -10.73 -17.62
C ARG A 77 11.60 -10.88 -18.60
N HIS A 78 11.27 -12.11 -19.00
CA HIS A 78 10.12 -12.39 -19.88
C HIS A 78 8.80 -11.88 -19.28
N HIS A 79 8.66 -11.94 -17.95
CA HIS A 79 7.48 -11.46 -17.24
C HIS A 79 7.58 -10.01 -16.73
N GLY A 80 8.63 -9.26 -17.09
CA GLY A 80 8.83 -7.88 -16.59
C GLY A 80 9.09 -7.80 -15.08
N LEU A 81 9.54 -8.89 -14.45
CA LEU A 81 9.77 -8.98 -13.01
C LEU A 81 11.27 -8.96 -12.67
N ARG A 82 11.60 -8.53 -11.44
CA ARG A 82 12.93 -8.80 -10.87
C ARG A 82 13.04 -10.28 -10.50
N TYR A 83 14.22 -10.89 -10.72
CA TYR A 83 14.42 -12.31 -10.42
C TYR A 83 14.12 -12.68 -8.96
N GLN A 84 14.40 -11.78 -8.02
CA GLN A 84 14.08 -11.95 -6.59
C GLN A 84 12.57 -11.99 -6.33
N ALA A 85 11.80 -11.21 -7.09
CA ALA A 85 10.34 -11.20 -6.96
C ALA A 85 9.76 -12.53 -7.48
N LEU A 86 10.23 -12.99 -8.64
CA LEU A 86 9.85 -14.29 -9.19
C LEU A 86 10.27 -15.44 -8.27
N ALA A 87 11.48 -15.40 -7.69
CA ALA A 87 11.93 -16.42 -6.74
C ALA A 87 10.98 -16.54 -5.53
N ARG A 88 10.60 -15.41 -4.94
CA ARG A 88 9.68 -15.37 -3.81
C ARG A 88 8.30 -15.92 -4.17
N GLU A 89 7.80 -15.58 -5.36
CA GLU A 89 6.51 -16.09 -5.85
C GLU A 89 6.55 -17.62 -6.02
N ILE A 90 7.60 -18.15 -6.65
CA ILE A 90 7.79 -19.59 -6.80
C ILE A 90 7.85 -20.29 -5.44
N LEU A 91 8.56 -19.70 -4.47
CA LEU A 91 8.64 -20.25 -3.10
C LEU A 91 7.26 -20.30 -2.44
N TRP A 92 6.47 -19.22 -2.54
CA TRP A 92 5.10 -19.20 -2.02
C TRP A 92 4.23 -20.28 -2.65
N GLN A 93 4.17 -20.33 -3.99
CA GLN A 93 3.37 -21.32 -4.71
C GLN A 93 3.79 -22.75 -4.38
N SER A 94 5.10 -23.00 -4.25
CA SER A 94 5.63 -24.32 -3.92
C SER A 94 5.25 -24.76 -2.51
N LEU A 95 5.24 -23.84 -1.55
CA LEU A 95 4.81 -24.13 -0.18
C LEU A 95 3.30 -24.35 -0.10
N THR A 96 2.50 -23.50 -0.74
CA THR A 96 1.03 -23.65 -0.79
C THR A 96 0.64 -25.00 -1.35
N ARG A 97 1.20 -25.40 -2.50
CA ARG A 97 0.91 -26.70 -3.14
C ARG A 97 1.34 -27.93 -2.32
N ARG A 98 2.22 -27.77 -1.33
CA ARG A 98 2.74 -28.86 -0.49
C ARG A 98 2.09 -28.90 0.90
N ALA A 99 1.38 -27.84 1.28
CA ALA A 99 0.70 -27.72 2.57
C ALA A 99 -0.74 -28.24 2.50
N GLU A 100 -1.26 -28.49 1.30
CA GLU A 100 -2.46 -29.28 1.00
C GLU A 100 -2.12 -30.77 0.91
#